data_AF-A0A243SIJ2-F1
#
_entry.id   AF-A0A243SIJ2-F1
#
_cell.length_a   1.000
_cell.length_b   1.000
_cell.length_c   1.000
_cell.angle_alpha   90.00
_cell.angle_beta   90.00
_cell.angle_gamma   90.00
#
_symmetry.space_group_name_H-M   'P 1'
#
loop_
_entity.id
_entity.type
_entity.pdbx_description
1 polymer ?
#
loop_
_entity_poly.entity_id
_entity_poly.type
_entity_poly.pdbx_seq_one_letter_code
_entity_poly.pdbx_strand_id
1 'polypeptide(L)'
;MKLTTEQIAQIEETLVLNGLVYQDVKLEIIDHIASEIEEIMSQEEISFDIVFKSVFEKWKSALEISSSSNWLGAFFKAPRFVVDRLVTYSKREALYVFFLALVFGSLLAFIVSNTFQKETFKAISLALQVTYTILILCTSISMIFIWRSSIKTMYGRLFLFRGWLVFLFCVPLNIYNNPLKHFDATNSFLLNLVGCILLCSLFIYSFFQLMLASEHFKIEKKLKLV
;
A
#
# COMPACT_ATOMS: atom_id res chain seq x y z
N MET A 1 22.45 0.69 30.47
CA MET A 1 23.81 0.91 29.91
C MET A 1 23.62 1.22 28.43
N LYS A 2 24.36 2.16 27.83
CA LYS A 2 24.18 2.46 26.38
C LYS A 2 24.99 1.50 25.51
N LEU A 3 24.40 1.05 24.40
CA LEU A 3 25.09 0.21 23.42
C LEU A 3 26.16 1.00 22.65
N THR A 4 27.23 0.31 22.25
CA THR A 4 28.23 0.86 21.34
C THR A 4 27.74 0.83 19.90
N THR A 5 28.38 1.61 19.03
CA THR A 5 28.06 1.62 17.60
C THR A 5 28.23 0.25 16.96
N GLU A 6 29.22 -0.53 17.40
CA GLU A 6 29.47 -1.90 16.93
C GLU A 6 28.32 -2.84 17.33
N GLN A 7 27.79 -2.69 18.55
CA GLN A 7 26.65 -3.48 19.02
C GLN A 7 25.37 -3.14 18.26
N ILE A 8 25.14 -1.86 17.96
CA ILE A 8 24.02 -1.42 17.12
C ILE A 8 24.17 -1.96 15.69
N ALA A 9 25.39 -1.96 15.14
CA ALA A 9 25.66 -2.53 13.82
C ALA A 9 25.38 -4.04 13.78
N GLN A 10 25.68 -4.78 14.85
CA GLN A 10 25.34 -6.21 14.96
C GLN A 10 23.83 -6.46 15.00
N ILE A 11 23.06 -5.59 15.66
CA ILE A 11 21.58 -5.63 15.63
C ILE A 11 21.09 -5.40 14.20
N GLU A 12 21.58 -4.36 13.53
CA GLU A 12 21.21 -4.04 12.16
C GLU A 12 21.51 -5.18 11.18
N GLU A 13 22.72 -5.73 11.23
CA GLU A 13 23.15 -6.86 10.39
C GLU A 13 22.22 -8.06 10.58
N THR A 14 21.91 -8.39 11.84
CA THR A 14 21.03 -9.53 12.17
C THR A 14 19.61 -9.31 11.64
N LEU A 15 19.08 -8.09 11.71
CA LEU A 15 17.78 -7.75 11.13
C LEU A 15 17.77 -7.88 9.61
N VAL A 16 18.84 -7.43 8.93
CA VAL A 16 18.99 -7.55 7.48
C VAL A 16 19.07 -9.02 7.05
N LEU A 17 19.82 -9.85 7.80
CA LEU A 17 19.90 -11.30 7.57
C LEU A 17 18.55 -12.00 7.73
N ASN A 18 17.68 -11.48 8.59
CA ASN A 18 16.29 -11.92 8.74
C ASN A 18 15.32 -11.29 7.72
N GLY A 19 15.83 -10.58 6.70
CA GLY A 19 15.05 -10.04 5.59
C GLY A 19 14.36 -8.69 5.86
N LEU A 20 14.70 -8.00 6.96
CA LEU A 20 14.22 -6.65 7.23
C LEU A 20 15.02 -5.61 6.43
N VAL A 21 14.58 -5.37 5.19
CA VAL A 21 15.24 -4.46 4.23
C VAL A 21 14.56 -3.10 4.09
N TYR A 22 13.48 -2.85 4.83
CA TYR A 22 12.67 -1.64 4.73
C TYR A 22 13.12 -0.60 5.75
N GLN A 23 13.63 0.54 5.28
CA GLN A 23 14.28 1.53 6.13
C GLN A 23 13.32 2.16 7.15
N ASP A 24 12.05 2.37 6.77
CA ASP A 24 11.01 2.92 7.64
C ASP A 24 10.79 2.09 8.90
N VAL A 25 10.90 0.78 8.78
CA VAL A 25 10.64 -0.14 9.89
C VAL A 25 11.91 -0.64 10.53
N LYS A 26 13.00 -0.76 9.76
CA LYS A 26 14.29 -1.19 10.29
C LYS A 26 14.76 -0.25 11.40
N LEU A 27 14.65 1.07 11.21
CA LEU A 27 15.03 2.03 12.25
C LEU A 27 14.17 1.92 13.52
N GLU A 28 12.85 1.75 13.36
CA GLU A 28 11.91 1.52 14.48
C GLU A 28 12.27 0.26 15.27
N ILE A 29 12.61 -0.83 14.58
CA ILE A 29 12.96 -2.10 15.23
C ILE A 29 14.36 -2.08 15.84
N ILE A 30 15.33 -1.40 15.23
CA ILE A 30 16.65 -1.20 15.84
C ILE A 30 16.50 -0.48 17.18
N ASP A 31 15.71 0.61 17.23
CA ASP A 31 15.49 1.37 18.45
C ASP A 31 14.83 0.54 19.56
N HIS A 32 13.80 -0.25 19.19
CA HIS A 32 13.13 -1.14 20.14
C HIS A 32 14.05 -2.26 20.66
N ILE A 33 14.79 -2.95 19.79
CA ILE A 33 15.70 -4.02 20.20
C ILE A 33 16.87 -3.47 21.01
N ALA A 34 17.44 -2.32 20.61
CA ALA A 34 18.50 -1.66 21.34
C ALA A 34 18.03 -1.30 22.76
N SER A 35 16.88 -0.63 22.88
CA SER A 35 16.31 -0.27 24.18
C SER A 35 16.06 -1.47 25.09
N GLU A 36 15.54 -2.57 24.52
CA GLU A 36 15.30 -3.81 25.26
C GLU A 36 16.61 -4.44 25.77
N ILE A 37 17.67 -4.47 24.94
CA ILE A 37 18.99 -4.96 25.36
C ILE A 37 19.59 -4.05 26.45
N GLU A 38 19.52 -2.73 26.28
CA GLU A 38 20.05 -1.75 27.23
C GLU A 38 19.38 -1.86 28.61
N GLU A 39 18.06 -2.10 28.62
CA GLU A 39 17.26 -2.32 29.82
C GLU A 39 17.69 -3.59 30.54
N ILE A 40 17.72 -4.74 29.86
CA ILE A 40 18.12 -6.02 30.47
C ILE A 40 19.57 -5.97 30.98
N MET A 41 20.50 -5.43 30.18
CA MET A 41 21.89 -5.26 30.60
C MET A 41 22.02 -4.37 31.84
N SER A 42 21.13 -3.38 32.00
CA SER A 42 21.14 -2.50 33.16
C SER A 42 20.55 -3.12 34.43
N GLN A 43 19.60 -4.04 34.28
CA GLN A 43 18.89 -4.67 35.40
C GLN A 43 19.63 -5.89 35.94
N GLU A 44 20.26 -6.67 35.07
CA GLU A 44 20.76 -8.01 35.40
C GLU A 44 22.31 -8.11 35.39
N GLU A 45 23.04 -7.03 35.08
CA GLU A 45 24.51 -7.00 34.92
C GLU A 45 25.06 -8.10 33.98
N ILE A 46 24.28 -8.46 32.96
CA ILE A 46 24.63 -9.50 31.99
C ILE A 46 25.40 -8.91 30.80
N SER A 47 26.34 -9.67 30.24
CA SER A 47 27.06 -9.28 29.04
C SER A 47 26.15 -9.17 27.81
N PHE A 48 26.49 -8.25 26.91
CA PHE A 48 25.75 -8.00 25.67
C PHE A 48 25.48 -9.28 24.88
N ASP A 49 26.47 -10.16 24.70
CA ASP A 49 26.33 -11.36 23.85
C ASP A 49 25.24 -12.31 24.33
N ILE A 50 25.02 -12.39 25.64
CA ILE A 50 23.99 -13.23 26.25
C ILE A 50 22.62 -12.57 26.05
N VAL A 51 22.51 -11.29 26.39
CA VAL A 51 21.25 -10.52 26.25
C VAL A 51 20.81 -10.46 24.80
N PHE A 52 21.74 -10.15 23.89
CA PHE A 52 21.51 -10.10 22.45
C PHE A 52 20.87 -11.39 21.92
N LYS A 53 21.44 -12.57 22.26
CA LYS A 53 20.88 -13.86 21.85
C LYS A 53 19.49 -14.09 22.43
N SER A 54 19.28 -13.75 23.70
CA SER A 54 17.98 -13.92 24.36
C SER A 54 16.89 -13.04 23.73
N VAL A 55 17.21 -11.78 23.43
CA VAL A 55 16.29 -10.83 22.79
C VAL A 55 15.98 -11.30 21.35
N PHE A 56 16.98 -11.67 20.56
CA PHE A 56 16.72 -12.16 19.21
C PHE A 56 15.94 -13.48 19.16
N GLU A 57 16.11 -14.38 20.14
CA GLU A 57 15.27 -15.59 20.23
C GLU A 57 13.80 -15.22 20.52
N LYS A 58 13.53 -14.20 21.34
CA LYS A 58 12.17 -13.66 21.54
C LYS A 58 11.60 -13.06 20.24
N TRP A 59 12.41 -12.32 19.49
CA TRP A 59 12.01 -11.67 18.23
C TRP A 59 11.90 -12.62 17.03
N LYS A 60 12.46 -13.82 17.12
CA LYS A 60 12.49 -14.83 16.04
C LYS A 60 11.15 -15.07 15.37
N SER A 61 10.07 -15.20 16.15
CA SER A 61 8.72 -15.44 15.60
C SER A 61 8.16 -14.24 14.83
N ALA A 62 8.52 -13.03 15.21
CA ALA A 62 8.12 -11.80 14.53
C ALA A 62 8.96 -11.55 13.27
N LEU A 63 10.24 -11.93 13.31
CA LEU A 63 11.19 -11.80 12.20
C LEU A 63 11.09 -12.92 11.17
N GLU A 64 10.40 -14.02 11.49
CA GLU A 64 10.16 -15.13 10.57
C GLU A 64 9.57 -14.64 9.24
N ILE A 65 10.18 -15.07 8.13
CA ILE A 65 9.66 -14.74 6.80
C ILE A 65 8.30 -15.39 6.61
N SER A 66 7.31 -14.56 6.36
CA SER A 66 5.94 -14.98 6.12
C SER A 66 5.38 -14.34 4.85
N SER A 67 4.20 -14.79 4.45
CA SER A 67 3.40 -14.19 3.40
C SER A 67 1.92 -14.24 3.78
N SER A 68 1.13 -13.35 3.19
CA SER A 68 -0.33 -13.36 3.32
C SER A 68 -0.94 -13.47 1.93
N SER A 69 -1.20 -14.70 1.49
CA SER A 69 -1.74 -14.98 0.15
C SER A 69 -3.03 -14.22 -0.13
N ASN A 70 -3.91 -14.12 0.87
CA ASN A 70 -5.26 -13.61 0.72
C ASN A 70 -5.32 -12.07 0.64
N TRP A 71 -4.33 -11.38 1.22
CA TRP A 71 -4.35 -9.91 1.33
C TRP A 71 -3.21 -9.22 0.57
N LEU A 72 -2.02 -9.82 0.58
CA LEU A 72 -0.83 -9.25 -0.06
C LEU A 72 -0.36 -10.05 -1.29
N GLY A 73 -1.00 -11.19 -1.58
CA GLY A 73 -0.62 -12.10 -2.65
C GLY A 73 0.47 -13.09 -2.25
N ALA A 74 0.48 -14.25 -2.90
CA ALA A 74 1.38 -15.37 -2.56
C ALA A 74 2.88 -15.04 -2.72
N PHE A 75 3.21 -14.06 -3.57
CA PHE A 75 4.58 -13.67 -3.89
C PHE A 75 5.15 -12.57 -2.98
N PHE A 76 4.33 -11.96 -2.12
CA PHE A 76 4.80 -10.96 -1.17
C PHE A 76 5.37 -11.64 0.08
N LYS A 77 6.71 -11.63 0.21
CA LYS A 77 7.44 -12.20 1.35
C LYS A 77 8.19 -11.13 2.11
N ALA A 78 7.97 -11.09 3.43
CA ALA A 78 8.61 -10.19 4.37
C ALA A 78 8.55 -10.79 5.80
N PRO A 79 9.30 -10.24 6.76
CA PRO A 79 9.14 -10.60 8.17
C PRO A 79 7.67 -10.52 8.62
N ARG A 80 7.22 -11.44 9.49
CA ARG A 80 5.82 -11.55 9.95
C ARG A 80 5.22 -10.24 10.41
N PHE A 81 5.95 -9.49 11.24
CA PHE A 81 5.44 -8.22 11.73
C PHE A 81 5.21 -7.18 10.62
N VAL A 82 6.03 -7.17 9.55
CA VAL A 82 5.83 -6.33 8.35
C VAL A 82 4.58 -6.78 7.60
N VAL A 83 4.43 -8.09 7.40
CA VAL A 83 3.26 -8.67 6.75
C VAL A 83 1.99 -8.32 7.51
N ASP A 84 1.95 -8.50 8.83
CA ASP A 84 0.78 -8.22 9.67
C ASP A 84 0.37 -6.75 9.63
N ARG A 85 1.36 -5.83 9.65
CA ARG A 85 1.13 -4.39 9.51
C ARG A 85 0.52 -4.04 8.15
N LEU A 86 1.05 -4.62 7.06
CA LEU A 86 0.55 -4.39 5.71
C LEU A 86 -0.81 -5.06 5.45
N VAL A 87 -1.08 -6.23 6.05
CA VAL A 87 -2.40 -6.88 6.00
C VAL A 87 -3.44 -6.01 6.70
N THR A 88 -3.12 -5.50 7.88
CA THR A 88 -4.01 -4.59 8.64
C THR A 88 -4.31 -3.33 7.84
N TYR A 89 -3.29 -2.74 7.22
CA TYR A 89 -3.46 -1.61 6.30
C TYR A 89 -4.38 -1.98 5.13
N SER A 90 -4.12 -3.11 4.45
CA SER A 90 -4.87 -3.53 3.26
C SER A 90 -6.33 -3.86 3.56
N LYS A 91 -6.63 -4.44 4.73
CA LYS A 91 -8.01 -4.64 5.22
C LYS A 91 -8.75 -3.32 5.37
N ARG A 92 -8.10 -2.34 6.01
CA ARG A 92 -8.68 -1.01 6.21
C ARG A 92 -8.89 -0.29 4.88
N GLU A 93 -7.93 -0.38 3.97
CA GLU A 93 -8.03 0.16 2.61
C GLU A 93 -9.21 -0.46 1.86
N ALA A 94 -9.37 -1.79 1.89
CA ALA A 94 -10.47 -2.48 1.24
C ALA A 94 -11.85 -2.03 1.77
N LEU A 95 -11.97 -1.82 3.08
CA LEU A 95 -13.19 -1.26 3.68
C LEU A 95 -13.47 0.16 3.18
N TYR A 96 -12.47 1.03 3.15
CA TYR A 96 -12.65 2.39 2.62
C TYR A 96 -13.03 2.40 1.14
N VAL A 97 -12.38 1.57 0.32
CA VAL A 97 -12.70 1.41 -1.10
C VAL A 97 -14.16 0.97 -1.26
N PHE A 98 -14.60 -0.03 -0.48
CA PHE A 98 -15.96 -0.53 -0.52
C PHE A 98 -17.00 0.54 -0.17
N PHE A 99 -16.84 1.22 0.97
CA PHE A 99 -17.80 2.24 1.40
C PHE A 99 -17.84 3.45 0.47
N LEU A 100 -16.68 3.95 0.03
CA LEU A 100 -16.63 5.07 -0.90
C LEU A 100 -17.21 4.68 -2.27
N ALA A 101 -16.96 3.46 -2.75
CA ALA A 101 -17.51 2.97 -4.01
C ALA A 101 -19.03 2.84 -3.94
N LEU A 102 -19.57 2.42 -2.80
CA LEU A 102 -21.01 2.35 -2.58
C LEU A 102 -21.64 3.75 -2.64
N VAL A 103 -21.05 4.74 -1.96
CA VAL A 103 -21.56 6.12 -1.95
C VAL A 103 -21.47 6.76 -3.33
N PHE A 104 -20.28 6.81 -3.93
CA PHE A 104 -20.08 7.46 -5.23
C PHE A 104 -20.71 6.69 -6.38
N GLY A 105 -20.71 5.35 -6.32
CA GLY A 105 -21.36 4.50 -7.30
C GLY A 105 -22.87 4.66 -7.29
N SER A 106 -23.49 4.76 -6.11
CA SER A 106 -24.94 5.02 -6.00
C SER A 106 -25.32 6.40 -6.55
N LEU A 107 -24.52 7.42 -6.25
CA LEU A 107 -24.72 8.76 -6.79
C LEU A 107 -24.62 8.77 -8.32
N LEU A 108 -23.57 8.14 -8.88
CA LEU A 108 -23.39 8.04 -10.32
C LEU A 108 -24.51 7.25 -10.99
N ALA A 109 -24.95 6.15 -10.38
CA ALA A 109 -26.06 5.34 -10.89
C ALA A 109 -27.38 6.12 -10.91
N PHE A 110 -27.63 6.94 -9.88
CA PHE A 110 -28.77 7.85 -9.84
C PHE A 110 -28.71 8.87 -10.97
N ILE A 111 -27.56 9.52 -11.19
CA ILE A 111 -27.37 10.49 -12.28
C ILE A 111 -27.62 9.81 -13.63
N VAL A 112 -26.97 8.69 -13.89
CA VAL A 112 -27.02 8.00 -15.18
C VAL A 112 -28.42 7.45 -15.48
N SER A 113 -29.12 6.92 -14.47
CA SER A 113 -30.47 6.36 -14.67
C SER A 113 -31.55 7.43 -14.88
N ASN A 114 -31.28 8.68 -14.52
CA ASN A 114 -32.24 9.79 -14.66
C ASN A 114 -31.85 10.80 -15.77
N THR A 115 -30.69 10.62 -16.43
CA THR A 115 -30.22 11.53 -17.47
C THR A 115 -30.61 11.02 -18.85
N PHE A 116 -31.54 11.73 -19.52
CA PHE A 116 -31.98 11.41 -20.88
C PHE A 116 -31.20 12.15 -21.97
N GLN A 117 -30.37 13.14 -21.59
CA GLN A 117 -29.61 13.95 -22.53
C GLN A 117 -28.26 13.33 -22.89
N LYS A 118 -28.07 13.02 -24.18
CA LYS A 118 -26.83 12.41 -24.70
C LYS A 118 -25.58 13.28 -24.48
N GLU A 119 -25.71 14.60 -24.52
CA GLU A 119 -24.58 15.52 -24.32
C GLU A 119 -24.03 15.47 -22.89
N THR A 120 -24.91 15.46 -21.89
CA THR A 120 -24.51 15.30 -20.48
C THR A 120 -23.77 13.99 -20.26
N PHE A 121 -24.24 12.91 -20.89
CA PHE A 121 -23.60 11.60 -20.82
C PHE A 121 -22.19 11.60 -21.42
N LYS A 122 -22.04 12.23 -22.58
CA LYS A 122 -20.76 12.38 -23.27
C LYS A 122 -19.77 13.20 -22.43
N ALA A 123 -20.25 14.27 -21.79
CA ALA A 123 -19.43 15.10 -20.91
C ALA A 123 -18.93 14.33 -19.68
N ILE A 124 -19.81 13.58 -18.98
CA ILE A 124 -19.42 12.76 -17.82
C ILE A 124 -18.44 11.66 -18.24
N SER A 125 -18.71 10.97 -19.36
CA SER A 125 -17.82 9.97 -19.90
C SER A 125 -16.43 10.55 -20.21
N LEU A 126 -16.36 11.72 -20.85
CA LEU A 126 -15.10 12.38 -21.17
C LEU A 126 -14.34 12.76 -19.89
N ALA A 127 -15.04 13.29 -18.87
CA ALA A 127 -14.45 13.61 -17.58
C ALA A 127 -13.82 12.36 -16.93
N LEU A 128 -14.57 11.24 -16.88
CA LEU A 128 -14.05 9.96 -16.37
C LEU A 128 -12.83 9.48 -17.14
N GLN A 129 -12.84 9.54 -18.47
CA GLN A 129 -11.69 9.17 -19.30
C GLN A 129 -10.47 10.04 -18.98
N VAL A 130 -10.61 11.37 -18.95
CA VAL A 130 -9.51 12.27 -18.60
C VAL A 130 -8.94 11.94 -17.21
N THR A 131 -9.82 11.73 -16.23
CA THR A 131 -9.41 11.39 -14.87
C THR A 131 -8.65 10.06 -14.79
N TYR A 132 -9.14 9.00 -15.44
CA TYR A 132 -8.43 7.71 -15.47
C TYR A 132 -7.08 7.83 -16.19
N THR A 133 -6.99 8.62 -17.25
CA THR A 133 -5.72 8.88 -17.94
C THR A 133 -4.71 9.54 -17.01
N ILE A 134 -5.14 10.55 -16.24
CA ILE A 134 -4.30 11.20 -15.22
C ILE A 134 -3.83 10.18 -14.18
N LEU A 135 -4.72 9.32 -13.67
CA LEU A 135 -4.35 8.29 -12.70
C LEU A 135 -3.31 7.30 -13.24
N ILE A 136 -3.46 6.85 -14.48
CA ILE A 136 -2.51 5.96 -15.16
C ILE A 136 -1.15 6.65 -15.27
N LEU A 137 -1.11 7.91 -15.71
CA LEU A 137 0.13 8.68 -15.84
C LEU A 137 0.81 8.88 -14.48
N CYS A 138 0.07 9.31 -13.45
CA CYS A 138 0.59 9.49 -12.10
C CYS A 138 1.14 8.18 -11.51
N THR A 139 0.45 7.06 -11.74
CA THR A 139 0.89 5.74 -11.29
C THR A 139 2.17 5.32 -11.99
N SER A 140 2.25 5.54 -13.31
CA SER A 140 3.44 5.23 -14.11
C SER A 140 4.65 6.03 -13.66
N ILE A 141 4.47 7.35 -13.49
CA ILE A 141 5.52 8.25 -13.01
C ILE A 141 5.99 7.80 -11.62
N SER A 142 5.05 7.56 -10.70
CA SER A 142 5.37 7.08 -9.35
C SER A 142 6.12 5.76 -9.36
N MET A 143 5.73 4.81 -10.23
CA MET A 143 6.40 3.51 -10.36
C MET A 143 7.85 3.67 -10.83
N ILE A 144 8.12 4.55 -11.80
CA ILE A 144 9.49 4.83 -12.26
C ILE A 144 10.34 5.45 -11.13
N PHE A 145 9.80 6.43 -10.42
CA PHE A 145 10.54 7.10 -9.33
C PHE A 145 10.81 6.14 -8.15
N ILE A 146 9.81 5.35 -7.74
CA ILE A 146 9.96 4.38 -6.65
C ILE A 146 10.94 3.27 -7.04
N TRP A 147 10.87 2.78 -8.28
CA TRP A 147 11.80 1.75 -8.77
C TRP A 147 13.26 2.25 -8.83
N ARG A 148 13.46 3.55 -9.11
CA ARG A 148 14.79 4.18 -9.09
C ARG A 148 15.25 4.63 -7.70
N SER A 149 14.37 4.66 -6.70
CA SER A 149 14.75 5.09 -5.35
C SER A 149 15.72 4.09 -4.71
N SER A 150 16.78 4.60 -4.09
CA SER A 150 17.70 3.80 -3.29
C SER A 150 17.11 3.38 -1.95
N ILE A 151 16.08 4.09 -1.47
CA ILE A 151 15.46 3.86 -0.17
C ILE A 151 14.29 2.90 -0.35
N LYS A 152 14.41 1.71 0.23
CA LYS A 152 13.32 0.72 0.24
C LYS A 152 12.41 0.97 1.44
N THR A 153 11.13 1.17 1.20
CA THR A 153 10.09 1.30 2.24
C THR A 153 9.02 0.23 2.05
N MET A 154 8.30 -0.14 3.10
CA MET A 154 7.20 -1.12 2.96
C MET A 154 6.13 -0.65 1.97
N TYR A 155 5.73 0.62 2.03
CA TYR A 155 4.71 1.21 1.16
C TYR A 155 5.14 1.24 -0.30
N GLY A 156 6.38 1.63 -0.58
CA GLY A 156 6.95 1.59 -1.93
C GLY A 156 6.97 0.18 -2.52
N ARG A 157 7.34 -0.85 -1.74
CA ARG A 157 7.29 -2.24 -2.21
C ARG A 157 5.85 -2.70 -2.46
N LEU A 158 4.91 -2.37 -1.56
CA LEU A 158 3.50 -2.71 -1.74
C LEU A 158 2.91 -2.02 -2.99
N PHE A 159 3.26 -0.76 -3.21
CA PHE A 159 2.89 0.00 -4.40
C PHE A 159 3.43 -0.64 -5.68
N LEU A 160 4.72 -1.01 -5.74
CA LEU A 160 5.25 -1.70 -6.92
C LEU A 160 4.57 -3.05 -7.16
N PHE A 161 4.24 -3.77 -6.09
CA PHE A 161 3.58 -5.08 -6.17
C PHE A 161 2.12 -5.00 -6.63
N ARG A 162 1.37 -3.96 -6.25
CA ARG A 162 -0.07 -3.81 -6.53
C ARG A 162 -0.39 -2.80 -7.64
N GLY A 163 0.54 -1.90 -7.94
CA GLY A 163 0.36 -0.77 -8.85
C GLY A 163 0.08 -1.21 -10.29
N TRP A 164 0.56 -2.39 -10.69
CA TRP A 164 0.26 -2.92 -12.03
C TRP A 164 -1.23 -3.24 -12.25
N LEU A 165 -2.00 -3.48 -11.17
CA LEU A 165 -3.44 -3.68 -11.25
C LEU A 165 -4.17 -2.44 -11.77
N VAL A 166 -3.63 -1.24 -11.55
CA VAL A 166 -4.17 -0.01 -12.14
C VAL A 166 -4.16 -0.08 -13.67
N PHE A 167 -3.08 -0.61 -14.27
CA PHE A 167 -3.03 -0.79 -15.73
C PHE A 167 -4.03 -1.86 -16.19
N LEU A 168 -4.10 -2.99 -15.48
CA LEU A 168 -4.99 -4.08 -15.84
C LEU A 168 -6.46 -3.64 -15.88
N PHE A 169 -6.88 -2.75 -14.97
CA PHE A 169 -8.27 -2.31 -14.89
C PHE A 169 -8.57 -0.99 -15.62
N CYS A 170 -7.70 0.02 -15.50
CA CYS A 170 -8.00 1.35 -16.05
C CYS A 170 -7.72 1.44 -17.56
N VAL A 171 -6.76 0.69 -18.12
CA VAL A 171 -6.45 0.76 -19.56
C VAL A 171 -7.60 0.22 -20.42
N PRO A 172 -8.20 -0.96 -20.16
CA PRO A 172 -9.34 -1.45 -20.93
C PRO A 172 -10.56 -0.52 -20.85
N LEU A 173 -10.82 0.06 -19.68
CA LEU A 173 -11.94 0.96 -19.45
C LEU A 173 -11.77 2.35 -20.09
N ASN A 174 -10.53 2.75 -20.37
CA ASN A 174 -10.22 4.08 -20.90
C ASN A 174 -9.94 4.07 -22.41
N ILE A 175 -9.03 3.19 -22.86
CA ILE A 175 -8.51 3.18 -24.23
C ILE A 175 -9.45 2.41 -25.18
N TYR A 176 -10.03 1.30 -24.70
CA TYR A 176 -10.80 0.39 -25.55
C TYR A 176 -12.31 0.62 -25.48
N ASN A 177 -12.81 1.22 -24.41
CA ASN A 177 -14.23 1.46 -24.21
C ASN A 177 -14.51 2.89 -23.73
N ASN A 178 -15.67 3.41 -24.12
CA ASN A 178 -16.26 4.55 -23.43
C ASN A 178 -16.78 4.04 -22.07
N PRO A 179 -16.34 4.60 -20.93
CA PRO A 179 -16.63 4.07 -19.60
C PRO A 179 -18.13 3.94 -19.31
N LEU A 180 -18.94 4.80 -19.92
CA LEU A 180 -20.38 4.80 -19.74
C LEU A 180 -21.14 4.16 -20.92
N LYS A 181 -20.49 3.64 -21.96
CA LYS A 181 -21.16 3.14 -23.19
C LYS A 181 -22.34 2.19 -22.96
N HIS A 182 -22.28 1.40 -21.89
CA HIS A 182 -23.28 0.37 -21.58
C HIS A 182 -24.34 0.82 -20.57
N PHE A 183 -24.32 2.07 -20.14
CA PHE A 183 -25.28 2.61 -19.20
C PHE A 183 -26.28 3.51 -19.93
N ASP A 184 -27.56 3.34 -19.64
CA ASP A 184 -28.63 4.17 -20.19
C ASP A 184 -29.82 4.17 -19.22
N ALA A 185 -30.70 5.15 -19.34
CA ALA A 185 -31.97 5.22 -18.62
C ALA A 185 -32.93 4.06 -18.98
N THR A 186 -32.66 3.37 -20.10
CA THR A 186 -33.40 2.17 -20.52
C THR A 186 -32.99 0.90 -19.78
N ASN A 187 -31.81 0.89 -19.14
CA ASN A 187 -31.37 -0.23 -18.33
C ASN A 187 -32.12 -0.28 -16.99
N SER A 188 -32.20 -1.48 -16.40
CA SER A 188 -32.66 -1.59 -15.01
C SER A 188 -31.74 -0.80 -14.07
N PHE A 189 -32.33 -0.12 -13.09
CA PHE A 189 -31.57 0.65 -12.09
C PHE A 189 -30.51 -0.20 -11.39
N LEU A 190 -30.82 -1.47 -11.07
CA LEU A 190 -29.89 -2.39 -10.43
C LEU A 190 -28.63 -2.64 -11.29
N LEU A 191 -28.80 -2.79 -12.61
CA LEU A 191 -27.67 -2.99 -13.52
C LEU A 191 -26.77 -1.76 -13.56
N ASN A 192 -27.37 -0.57 -13.67
CA ASN A 192 -26.62 0.69 -13.61
C ASN A 192 -25.91 0.85 -12.25
N LEU A 193 -26.57 0.50 -11.15
CA LEU A 193 -26.00 0.57 -9.81
C LEU A 193 -24.76 -0.30 -9.67
N VAL A 194 -24.84 -1.59 -10.04
CA VAL A 194 -23.71 -2.51 -9.94
C VAL A 194 -22.56 -2.06 -10.83
N GLY A 195 -22.84 -1.65 -12.07
CA GLY A 195 -21.81 -1.17 -12.99
C GLY A 195 -21.13 0.11 -12.49
N CYS A 196 -21.88 1.07 -11.96
CA CYS A 196 -21.32 2.30 -11.41
C CYS A 196 -20.50 2.05 -10.13
N ILE A 197 -20.93 1.14 -9.26
CA ILE A 197 -20.15 0.74 -8.07
C ILE A 197 -18.81 0.13 -8.50
N LEU A 198 -18.82 -0.79 -9.47
CA LEU A 198 -17.59 -1.38 -10.00
C LEU A 198 -16.66 -0.32 -10.59
N LEU A 199 -17.19 0.57 -11.43
CA LEU A 199 -16.42 1.67 -12.01
C LEU A 199 -15.79 2.57 -10.94
N CYS A 200 -16.58 3.04 -9.97
CA CYS A 200 -16.10 3.86 -8.86
C CYS A 200 -15.08 3.11 -7.99
N SER A 201 -15.27 1.81 -7.74
CA SER A 201 -14.33 1.01 -6.96
C SER A 201 -12.92 1.00 -7.56
N LEU A 202 -12.81 0.92 -8.88
CA LEU A 202 -11.53 0.94 -9.60
C LEU A 202 -10.86 2.31 -9.56
N PHE A 203 -11.67 3.38 -9.66
CA PHE A 203 -11.17 4.75 -9.49
C PHE A 203 -10.61 4.96 -8.08
N ILE A 204 -11.38 4.61 -7.05
CA ILE A 204 -11.01 4.80 -5.65
C ILE A 204 -9.79 3.93 -5.31
N TYR A 205 -9.76 2.67 -5.75
CA TYR A 205 -8.59 1.81 -5.61
C TYR A 205 -7.32 2.46 -6.19
N SER A 206 -7.41 3.02 -7.40
CA SER A 206 -6.27 3.66 -8.06
C SER A 206 -5.78 4.90 -7.30
N PHE A 207 -6.71 5.66 -6.71
CA PHE A 207 -6.36 6.76 -5.81
C PHE A 207 -5.61 6.28 -4.56
N PHE A 208 -6.07 5.20 -3.91
CA PHE A 208 -5.36 4.61 -2.75
C PHE A 208 -3.97 4.05 -3.12
N GLN A 209 -3.78 3.57 -4.35
CA GLN A 209 -2.43 3.21 -4.83
C GLN A 209 -1.52 4.45 -4.86
N LEU A 210 -1.99 5.59 -5.35
CA LEU A 210 -1.20 6.83 -5.32
C LEU A 210 -0.93 7.32 -3.90
N MET A 211 -1.82 7.04 -2.94
CA MET A 211 -1.54 7.33 -1.52
C MET A 211 -0.35 6.52 -0.99
N LEU A 212 -0.21 5.24 -1.38
CA LEU A 212 0.96 4.44 -1.02
C LEU A 212 2.26 5.05 -1.57
N ALA A 213 2.23 5.53 -2.81
CA ALA A 213 3.37 6.24 -3.40
C ALA A 213 3.68 7.53 -2.64
N SER A 214 2.66 8.30 -2.24
CA SER A 214 2.83 9.51 -1.43
C SER A 214 3.50 9.20 -0.08
N GLU A 215 3.06 8.16 0.62
CA GLU A 215 3.67 7.74 1.89
C GLU A 215 5.12 7.31 1.72
N HIS A 216 5.45 6.59 0.64
CA HIS A 216 6.84 6.28 0.31
C HIS A 216 7.69 7.55 0.18
N PHE A 217 7.27 8.54 -0.62
CA PHE A 217 8.04 9.77 -0.82
C PHE A 217 8.12 10.64 0.43
N LYS A 218 7.08 10.64 1.29
CA LYS A 218 7.13 11.31 2.60
C LYS A 218 8.21 10.72 3.49
N ILE A 219 8.28 9.39 3.56
CA ILE A 219 9.29 8.66 4.33
C ILE A 219 10.68 8.89 3.73
N GLU A 220 10.82 8.76 2.41
CA GLU A 220 12.09 8.98 1.72
C GLU A 220 12.64 10.38 2.01
N LYS A 221 11.78 11.40 1.97
CA LYS A 221 12.15 12.77 2.32
C LYS A 221 12.60 12.89 3.78
N LYS A 222 11.90 12.25 4.72
CA LYS A 222 12.31 12.26 6.15
C LYS A 222 13.68 11.62 6.35
N LEU A 223 13.93 10.48 5.70
CA LEU A 223 15.19 9.74 5.83
C LEU A 223 16.38 10.45 5.16
N LYS A 224 16.17 11.28 4.15
CA LYS A 224 17.23 12.11 3.53
C LYS A 224 17.63 13.33 4.37
N LEU A 225 16.86 13.67 5.40
CA LEU A 225 17.11 14.82 6.28
C LEU A 225 17.84 14.43 7.57
N VAL A 226 17.98 13.13 7.84
CA VAL A 226 18.73 12.55 8.96
C VAL A 226 20.10 12.14 8.45
#